data_AF-A0A2V5KDS3-F1
#
_entry.id   AF-A0A2V5KDS3-F1
#
_cell.length_a   1.000
_cell.length_b   1.000
_cell.length_c   1.000
_cell.angle_alpha   90.00
_cell.angle_beta   90.00
_cell.angle_gamma   90.00
#
_symmetry.space_group_name_H-M   'P 1'
#
loop_
_entity.id
_entity.type
_entity.pdbx_description
1 polymer ?
#
loop_
_entity_poly.entity_id
_entity_poly.type
_entity_poly.pdbx_seq_one_letter_code
_entity_poly.pdbx_strand_id
1 'polypeptide(L)'
;MGEKYRAQIKRSRTKTRSTAEGMLYHRMSQSVRSALRGAKRKCKWEDLLGYSVEELKAHLEAQFTEGMTWDKFFGGGIDIDHAIPRINFKYTSPTDPQFKQCWALSNLRPI
;
A
#
# COMPACT_ATOMS: atom_id res chain seq x y z
N MET A 1 -5.13 -25.86 8.39
CA MET A 1 -4.00 -24.95 8.06
C MET A 1 -2.72 -25.46 8.74
N GLY A 2 -1.94 -26.27 8.02
CA GLY A 2 -0.82 -27.04 8.60
C GLY A 2 0.43 -26.21 8.93
N GLU A 3 1.25 -26.71 9.84
CA GLU A 3 2.49 -26.07 10.32
C GLU A 3 3.44 -25.66 9.18
N LYS A 4 3.53 -26.49 8.14
CA LYS A 4 4.32 -26.21 6.93
C LYS A 4 3.92 -24.89 6.25
N TYR A 5 2.61 -24.62 6.16
CA TYR A 5 2.09 -23.37 5.59
C TYR A 5 2.44 -22.17 6.48
N ARG A 6 2.29 -22.31 7.81
CA ARG A 6 2.66 -21.24 8.76
C ARG A 6 4.16 -20.92 8.69
N ALA A 7 5.01 -21.93 8.56
CA ALA A 7 6.45 -21.78 8.40
C ALA A 7 6.82 -21.08 7.07
N GLN A 8 6.13 -21.42 5.97
CA GLN A 8 6.31 -20.78 4.67
C GLN A 8 5.95 -19.29 4.71
N ILE A 9 4.81 -18.93 5.30
CA ILE A 9 4.40 -17.53 5.49
C ILE A 9 5.40 -16.77 6.36
N LYS A 10 5.88 -17.38 7.46
CA LYS A 10 6.92 -16.79 8.31
C LYS A 10 8.19 -16.51 7.53
N ARG A 11 8.70 -17.47 6.74
CA ARG A 11 9.90 -17.32 5.91
C ARG A 11 9.75 -16.22 4.86
N SER A 12 8.60 -16.17 4.18
CA SER A 12 8.30 -15.11 3.20
C SER A 12 8.31 -13.72 3.85
N ARG A 13 7.62 -13.56 4.99
CA ARG A 13 7.61 -12.30 5.75
C ARG A 13 9.01 -11.89 6.21
N THR A 14 9.83 -12.84 6.67
CA THR A 14 11.22 -12.57 7.06
C THR A 14 12.04 -12.09 5.87
N LYS A 15 11.91 -12.73 4.70
CA LYS A 15 12.62 -12.32 3.48
C LYS A 15 12.20 -10.92 3.00
N THR A 16 10.92 -10.59 3.02
CA THR A 16 10.46 -9.25 2.65
C THR A 16 10.94 -8.19 3.64
N ARG A 17 11.01 -8.53 4.94
CA ARG A 17 11.48 -7.62 5.99
C ARG A 17 13.01 -7.56 6.11
N SER A 18 13.75 -8.39 5.40
CA SER A 18 15.23 -8.35 5.40
C SER A 18 15.81 -7.31 4.45
N THR A 19 14.98 -6.63 3.65
CA THR A 19 15.40 -5.53 2.77
C THR A 19 14.76 -4.21 3.21
N ALA A 20 15.48 -3.10 3.01
CA ALA A 20 14.96 -1.76 3.29
C ALA A 20 13.68 -1.48 2.47
N GLU A 21 13.71 -1.83 1.18
CA GLU A 21 12.59 -1.72 0.25
C GLU A 21 11.33 -2.43 0.78
N GLY A 22 11.43 -3.72 1.13
CA GLY A 22 10.28 -4.49 1.56
C GLY A 22 9.75 -4.09 2.95
N MET A 23 10.63 -3.61 3.84
CA MET A 23 10.21 -2.99 5.10
C MET A 23 9.43 -1.69 4.88
N LEU A 24 9.94 -0.81 4.01
CA LEU A 24 9.29 0.46 3.67
C LEU A 24 7.94 0.22 3.02
N TYR A 25 7.88 -0.67 2.03
CA TYR A 25 6.63 -1.06 1.39
C TYR A 25 5.61 -1.55 2.43
N HIS A 26 6.00 -2.51 3.28
CA HIS A 26 5.09 -3.03 4.31
C HIS A 26 4.56 -1.94 5.24
N ARG A 27 5.45 -1.05 5.73
CA ARG A 27 5.06 0.05 6.62
C ARG A 27 4.12 1.03 5.92
N MET A 28 4.39 1.35 4.66
CA MET A 28 3.57 2.27 3.88
C MET A 28 2.19 1.65 3.61
N SER A 29 2.10 0.40 3.15
CA SER A 29 0.83 -0.30 2.95
C SER A 29 -0.04 -0.31 4.21
N GLN A 30 0.55 -0.58 5.38
CA GLN A 30 -0.19 -0.55 6.65
C GLN A 30 -0.66 0.87 6.99
N SER A 31 0.20 1.87 6.78
CA SER A 31 -0.13 3.27 7.09
C SER A 31 -1.26 3.80 6.22
N VAL A 32 -1.21 3.53 4.91
CA VAL A 32 -2.26 3.87 3.95
C VAL A 32 -3.57 3.18 4.32
N ARG A 33 -3.55 1.87 4.56
CA ARG A 33 -4.76 1.10 4.88
C ARG A 33 -5.40 1.54 6.21
N SER A 34 -4.60 1.85 7.23
CA SER A 34 -5.11 2.42 8.48
C SER A 34 -5.70 3.81 8.27
N ALA A 35 -5.08 4.63 7.42
CA ALA A 35 -5.55 5.98 7.16
C ALA A 35 -6.89 5.99 6.41
N LEU A 36 -7.06 5.13 5.40
CA LEU A 36 -8.32 4.97 4.67
C LEU A 36 -9.47 4.49 5.58
N ARG A 37 -9.17 3.74 6.65
CA ARG A 37 -10.15 3.34 7.68
C ARG A 37 -10.46 4.43 8.71
N GLY A 38 -9.89 5.63 8.59
CA GLY A 38 -10.01 6.69 9.59
C GLY A 38 -9.20 6.45 10.87
N ALA A 39 -8.43 5.37 10.96
CA ALA A 39 -7.56 5.05 12.09
C ALA A 39 -6.12 5.59 11.88
N LYS A 40 -6.01 6.75 11.21
CA LYS A 40 -4.74 7.39 10.89
C LYS A 40 -4.02 7.74 12.19
N ARG A 41 -2.80 7.21 12.37
CA ARG A 41 -1.89 7.61 13.44
C ARG A 41 -1.17 8.91 13.04
N LYS A 42 -0.29 9.46 13.88
CA LYS A 42 0.59 10.62 13.56
C LYS A 42 1.61 10.32 12.43
N CYS A 43 1.17 9.74 11.32
CA CYS A 43 1.99 9.23 10.24
C CYS A 43 2.10 10.30 9.16
N LYS A 44 3.33 10.78 8.92
CA LYS A 44 3.67 11.88 8.00
C LYS A 44 3.80 11.45 6.54
N TRP A 45 3.10 10.40 6.13
CA TRP A 45 3.29 9.90 4.76
C TRP A 45 2.75 10.87 3.72
N GLU A 46 1.74 11.67 4.08
CA GLU A 46 1.20 12.72 3.21
C GLU A 46 2.26 13.79 2.92
N ASP A 47 2.99 14.23 3.95
CA ASP A 47 4.12 15.17 3.78
C ASP A 47 5.20 14.60 2.85
N LEU A 48 5.41 13.27 2.90
CA LEU A 48 6.40 12.60 2.06
C LEU A 48 5.95 12.49 0.60
N LEU A 49 4.67 12.18 0.38
CA LEU A 49 4.10 11.86 -0.92
C LEU A 49 3.45 13.06 -1.63
N GLY A 50 3.15 14.13 -0.90
CA GLY A 50 2.59 15.37 -1.43
C GLY A 50 1.10 15.30 -1.72
N TYR A 51 0.37 14.35 -1.12
CA TYR A 51 -1.08 14.24 -1.19
C TYR A 51 -1.67 13.72 0.12
N SER A 52 -2.92 14.08 0.38
CA SER A 52 -3.71 13.75 1.56
C SER A 52 -4.43 12.40 1.46
N VAL A 53 -4.88 11.89 2.60
CA VAL A 53 -5.76 10.71 2.65
C VAL A 53 -7.05 10.95 1.87
N GLU A 54 -7.59 12.16 1.93
CA GLU A 54 -8.81 12.56 1.23
C GLU A 54 -8.62 12.51 -0.28
N GLU A 55 -7.49 13.00 -0.79
CA GLU A 55 -7.14 12.91 -2.22
C GLU A 55 -6.92 11.46 -2.65
N LEU A 56 -6.24 10.64 -1.84
CA LEU A 56 -6.09 9.22 -2.11
C LEU A 56 -7.45 8.51 -2.16
N LYS A 57 -8.33 8.81 -1.21
CA LYS A 57 -9.66 8.24 -1.14
C LYS A 57 -10.47 8.61 -2.37
N ALA A 58 -10.51 9.90 -2.73
CA ALA A 58 -11.21 10.38 -3.92
C ALA A 58 -10.65 9.77 -5.20
N HIS A 59 -9.32 9.64 -5.32
CA HIS A 59 -8.66 9.01 -6.47
C HIS A 59 -9.01 7.53 -6.65
N LEU A 60 -9.06 6.76 -5.54
CA LEU A 60 -9.46 5.36 -5.59
C LEU A 60 -10.95 5.21 -5.90
N GLU A 61 -11.81 6.03 -5.28
CA GLU A 61 -13.25 6.03 -5.49
C GLU A 61 -13.64 6.40 -6.93
N ALA A 62 -12.91 7.34 -7.55
CA ALA A 62 -13.09 7.69 -8.96
C ALA A 62 -12.77 6.53 -9.94
N GLN A 63 -12.03 5.51 -9.48
CA GLN A 63 -11.70 4.31 -10.26
C GLN A 63 -12.61 3.11 -9.95
N PHE A 64 -13.54 3.24 -9.01
CA PHE A 64 -14.47 2.15 -8.68
C PHE A 64 -15.40 1.87 -9.86
N THR A 65 -15.48 0.60 -10.24
CA THR A 65 -16.43 0.10 -11.25
C THR A 65 -17.67 -0.47 -10.59
N GLU A 66 -18.62 -0.97 -11.39
CA GLU A 66 -19.87 -1.53 -10.88
C GLU A 66 -19.60 -2.62 -9.83
N GLY A 67 -20.20 -2.43 -8.64
CA GLY A 67 -20.04 -3.34 -7.52
C GLY A 67 -18.77 -3.13 -6.70
N MET A 68 -17.89 -2.18 -7.01
CA MET A 68 -16.82 -1.75 -6.13
C MET A 68 -17.35 -0.74 -5.10
N THR A 69 -17.19 -1.04 -3.81
CA THR A 69 -17.61 -0.16 -2.71
C THR A 69 -16.56 -0.14 -1.62
N TRP A 70 -16.56 0.91 -0.80
CA TRP A 70 -15.72 0.98 0.39
C TRP A 70 -15.95 -0.19 1.36
N ASP A 71 -17.18 -0.70 1.45
CA ASP A 71 -17.49 -1.88 2.26
C ASP A 71 -16.76 -3.13 1.76
N LYS A 72 -16.75 -3.37 0.44
CA LYS A 72 -15.98 -4.48 -0.14
C LYS A 72 -14.48 -4.27 0.02
N PHE A 73 -14.00 -3.04 -0.12
CA PHE A 73 -12.60 -2.70 0.14
C PHE A 73 -12.18 -3.04 1.56
N PHE A 74 -12.95 -2.61 2.56
CA PHE A 74 -12.63 -2.91 3.96
C PHE A 74 -12.86 -4.37 4.34
N GLY A 75 -13.80 -5.04 3.66
CA GLY A 75 -14.04 -6.48 3.73
C GLY A 75 -12.99 -7.35 3.04
N GLY A 76 -12.02 -6.75 2.35
CA GLY A 76 -10.93 -7.46 1.66
C GLY A 76 -11.32 -8.04 0.29
N GLY A 77 -12.44 -7.60 -0.27
CA GLY A 77 -12.84 -7.92 -1.65
C GLY A 77 -12.27 -6.95 -2.70
N ILE A 78 -11.63 -5.86 -2.28
CA ILE A 78 -10.90 -4.93 -3.15
C ILE A 78 -9.55 -4.65 -2.49
N ASP A 79 -8.48 -4.75 -3.27
CA ASP A 79 -7.12 -4.43 -2.85
C ASP A 79 -6.60 -3.17 -3.58
N ILE A 80 -5.54 -2.56 -3.05
CA ILE A 80 -4.82 -1.49 -3.72
C ILE A 80 -3.64 -2.12 -4.46
N ASP A 81 -3.62 -1.97 -5.78
CA ASP A 81 -2.55 -2.43 -6.65
C ASP A 81 -1.77 -1.25 -7.25
N HIS A 82 -0.58 -1.56 -7.78
CA HIS A 82 0.27 -0.61 -8.48
C HIS A 82 0.14 -0.82 -9.99
N ALA A 83 -0.21 0.23 -10.75
CA ALA A 83 -0.32 0.16 -12.21
C ALA A 83 1.02 -0.21 -12.87
N ILE A 84 2.10 0.42 -12.42
CA ILE A 84 3.48 0.03 -12.70
C ILE A 84 3.95 -0.90 -11.57
N PRO A 85 4.40 -2.12 -11.88
CA PRO A 85 4.83 -3.07 -10.86
C PRO A 85 5.90 -2.50 -9.93
N ARG A 86 5.76 -2.77 -8.62
CA ARG A 86 6.73 -2.34 -7.59
C ARG A 86 8.18 -2.70 -7.93
N ILE A 87 8.41 -3.85 -8.58
CA ILE A 87 9.75 -4.33 -8.95
C ILE A 87 10.48 -3.39 -9.93
N ASN A 88 9.76 -2.52 -10.63
CA ASN A 88 10.34 -1.54 -11.53
C ASN A 88 10.89 -0.31 -10.80
N PHE A 89 10.58 -0.15 -9.51
CA PHE A 89 11.06 0.94 -8.67
C PHE A 89 12.14 0.44 -7.72
N LYS A 90 13.25 1.19 -7.63
CA LYS A 90 14.36 0.93 -6.71
C LYS A 90 14.45 2.07 -5.71
N TYR A 91 14.16 1.76 -4.45
CA TYR A 91 14.28 2.70 -3.34
C TYR A 91 14.68 1.98 -2.04
N THR A 92 15.37 2.71 -1.19
CA THR A 92 15.78 2.27 0.16
C THR A 92 15.42 3.30 1.24
N SER A 93 14.98 4.49 0.84
CA SER A 93 14.52 5.57 1.71
C SER A 93 13.17 6.13 1.23
N PRO A 94 12.30 6.61 2.14
CA PRO A 94 11.07 7.32 1.77
C PRO A 94 11.30 8.66 1.04
N THR A 95 12.51 9.20 1.10
CA THR A 95 12.89 10.42 0.38
C THR A 95 13.26 10.17 -1.09
N ASP A 96 13.42 8.90 -1.48
CA ASP A 96 13.86 8.56 -2.84
C ASP A 96 12.79 8.94 -3.88
N PRO A 97 13.18 9.50 -5.05
CA PRO A 97 12.21 9.85 -6.09
C PRO A 97 11.36 8.67 -6.55
N GLN A 98 11.98 7.49 -6.69
CA GLN A 98 11.29 6.26 -7.11
C GLN A 98 10.32 5.74 -6.05
N PHE A 99 10.54 6.05 -4.76
CA PHE A 99 9.56 5.75 -3.72
C PHE A 99 8.29 6.57 -3.94
N LYS A 100 8.44 7.87 -4.17
CA LYS A 100 7.30 8.77 -4.43
C LYS A 100 6.56 8.38 -5.71
N GLN A 101 7.27 7.99 -6.76
CA GLN A 101 6.66 7.50 -8.00
C GLN A 101 5.90 6.19 -7.79
N CYS A 102 6.46 5.25 -7.05
CA CYS A 102 5.80 3.97 -6.72
C CYS A 102 4.49 4.21 -5.99
N TRP A 103 4.46 5.17 -5.06
CA TRP A 103 3.30 5.50 -4.22
C TRP A 103 2.51 6.72 -4.73
N ALA A 104 2.74 7.19 -5.95
CA ALA A 104 2.00 8.32 -6.51
C ALA A 104 0.55 7.90 -6.79
N LEU A 105 -0.39 8.85 -6.67
CA LEU A 105 -1.80 8.60 -6.98
C LEU A 105 -1.96 7.97 -8.37
N SER A 106 -1.27 8.52 -9.38
CA SER A 106 -1.29 8.00 -10.76
C SER A 106 -0.84 6.54 -10.89
N ASN A 107 -0.11 6.00 -9.91
CA ASN A 107 0.35 4.62 -9.91
C ASN A 107 -0.53 3.70 -9.04
N LEU A 108 -1.48 4.21 -8.26
CA LEU A 108 -2.33 3.43 -7.38
C LEU A 108 -3.72 3.23 -7.99
N ARG A 109 -4.20 1.98 -7.98
CA ARG A 109 -5.52 1.60 -8.50
C ARG A 109 -6.22 0.58 -7.58
N PRO A 110 -7.56 0.57 -7.53
CA PRO A 110 -8.31 -0.52 -6.93
C PRO A 110 -8.33 -1.75 -7.86
N ILE A 111 -8.25 -2.96 -7.30
CA ILE A 111 -8.42 -4.24 -8.01
C ILE A 111 -9.27 -5.23 -7.21
#